data_AF-A0A953YGV1-F1
#
_entry.id   AF-A0A953YGV1-F1
#
_cell.length_a   1.000
_cell.length_b   1.000
_cell.length_c   1.000
_cell.angle_alpha   90.00
_cell.angle_beta   90.00
_cell.angle_gamma   90.00
#
_symmetry.space_group_name_H-M   'P 1'
#
loop_
_entity.id
_entity.type
_entity.pdbx_description
1 polymer ?
#
loop_
_entity_poly.entity_id
_entity_poly.type
_entity_poly.pdbx_seq_one_letter_code
_entity_poly.pdbx_strand_id
1 'polypeptide(L)'
;MRPSFLLAIFVVFVAAAGVARAEDQHVGYYYPPPDVMEDYEARAPLLDGNSRSRRLTFIDGIIKEIASRPYPPTYAIFAKGAEAEKLIIVGVRDGFYDTIYRTRALMAAMTALTRATPLFQDIDPDQHYTFFDLCYMLGFKQLTITNGREFAHQIHFVAPKLEAAK
;
A
#
# COMPACT_ATOMS: atom_id res chain seq x y z
N MET A 1 -3.42 48.75 -52.95
CA MET A 1 -3.54 47.35 -53.42
C MET A 1 -2.70 46.51 -52.48
N ARG A 2 -3.30 45.98 -51.41
CA ARG A 2 -3.92 44.64 -51.25
C ARG A 2 -2.93 43.72 -50.49
N PRO A 3 -3.32 43.22 -49.30
CA PRO A 3 -2.46 42.50 -48.36
C PRO A 3 -2.39 40.99 -48.66
N SER A 4 -1.41 40.27 -48.11
CA SER A 4 -1.38 38.80 -48.03
C SER A 4 -0.54 38.45 -46.79
N PHE A 5 -1.13 38.43 -45.58
CA PHE A 5 -1.85 37.32 -44.93
C PHE A 5 -1.05 36.01 -44.81
N LEU A 6 -0.57 35.80 -43.57
CA LEU A 6 -0.55 34.55 -42.78
C LEU A 6 0.07 33.29 -43.40
N LEU A 7 1.07 32.72 -42.70
CA LEU A 7 0.82 31.55 -41.83
C LEU A 7 2.01 31.32 -40.88
N ALA A 8 1.94 31.83 -39.64
CA ALA A 8 2.81 31.39 -38.57
C ALA A 8 2.19 30.14 -37.95
N ILE A 9 2.73 28.96 -38.24
CA ILE A 9 2.34 27.72 -37.57
C ILE A 9 3.01 27.72 -36.20
N PHE A 10 2.25 28.10 -35.18
CA PHE A 10 2.64 27.97 -33.78
C PHE A 10 2.24 26.57 -33.31
N VAL A 11 3.16 25.61 -33.38
CA VAL A 11 2.96 24.28 -32.80
C VAL A 11 3.09 24.42 -31.28
N VAL A 12 1.95 24.47 -30.59
CA VAL A 12 1.90 24.33 -29.14
C VAL A 12 2.10 22.86 -28.82
N PHE A 13 3.34 22.49 -28.45
CA PHE A 13 3.59 21.22 -27.76
C PHE A 13 3.04 21.34 -26.35
N VAL A 14 1.78 20.91 -26.16
CA VAL A 14 1.24 20.65 -24.83
C VAL A 14 1.97 19.41 -24.32
N ALA A 15 3.05 19.62 -23.59
CA ALA A 15 3.67 18.58 -22.77
C ALA A 15 2.64 18.18 -21.71
N ALA A 16 1.85 17.16 -22.01
CA ALA A 16 1.16 16.41 -20.99
C ALA A 16 2.25 15.79 -20.11
N ALA A 17 2.61 16.50 -19.05
CA ALA A 17 3.37 15.96 -17.94
C ALA A 17 2.46 14.94 -17.22
N GLY A 18 2.18 13.82 -17.89
CA GLY A 18 1.78 12.62 -17.21
C GLY A 18 2.91 12.28 -16.27
N VAL A 19 2.64 12.31 -14.97
CA VAL A 19 3.56 11.79 -13.96
C VAL A 19 3.87 10.36 -14.39
N ALA A 20 5.07 10.14 -14.93
CA ALA A 20 5.57 8.81 -15.24
C ALA A 20 5.68 8.09 -13.91
N ARG A 21 4.60 7.39 -13.52
CA ARG A 21 4.59 6.50 -12.39
C ARG A 21 5.59 5.42 -12.77
N ALA A 22 6.77 5.43 -12.16
CA ALA A 22 7.79 4.43 -12.41
C ALA A 22 7.12 3.06 -12.43
N GLU A 23 7.19 2.39 -13.58
CA GLU A 23 6.50 1.13 -13.81
C GLU A 23 6.80 0.20 -12.63
N ASP A 24 5.75 -0.27 -11.96
CA ASP A 24 5.93 -1.02 -10.72
C ASP A 24 6.57 -2.37 -11.06
N GLN A 25 7.89 -2.44 -10.99
CA GLN A 25 8.71 -3.61 -11.33
C GLN A 25 8.35 -4.89 -10.56
N HIS A 26 7.49 -4.78 -9.54
CA HIS A 26 6.99 -5.93 -8.77
C HIS A 26 5.78 -6.60 -9.45
N VAL A 27 5.08 -5.91 -10.35
CA VAL A 27 4.00 -6.46 -11.18
C VAL A 27 4.61 -7.49 -12.14
N GLY A 28 3.95 -8.63 -12.29
CA GLY A 28 4.41 -9.76 -13.10
C GLY A 28 5.47 -10.64 -12.42
N TYR A 29 6.16 -10.14 -11.39
CA TYR A 29 7.11 -10.93 -10.60
C TYR A 29 6.50 -11.45 -9.29
N TYR A 30 5.91 -10.57 -8.47
CA TYR A 30 5.31 -10.94 -7.19
C TYR A 30 3.77 -11.07 -7.23
N TYR A 31 3.11 -10.37 -8.15
CA TYR A 31 1.65 -10.33 -8.28
C TYR A 31 1.24 -9.94 -9.71
N PRO A 32 0.07 -10.35 -10.21
CA PRO A 32 -0.45 -9.93 -11.51
C PRO A 32 -0.79 -8.42 -11.51
N PRO A 33 -1.02 -7.79 -12.68
CA PRO A 33 -1.55 -6.43 -12.73
C PRO A 33 -2.81 -6.28 -11.84
N PRO A 34 -2.91 -5.24 -10.99
CA PRO A 34 -4.05 -5.10 -10.07
C PRO A 34 -5.39 -4.92 -10.79
N ASP A 35 -6.38 -5.74 -10.42
CA ASP A 35 -7.77 -5.60 -10.86
C ASP A 35 -8.47 -4.45 -10.14
N VAL A 36 -8.15 -4.28 -8.85
CA VAL A 36 -8.76 -3.29 -7.97
C VAL A 36 -7.67 -2.39 -7.41
N MET A 37 -7.87 -1.09 -7.56
CA MET A 37 -7.04 -0.05 -6.95
C MET A 37 -7.91 0.87 -6.09
N GLU A 38 -7.45 1.17 -4.87
CA GLU A 38 -8.10 2.13 -3.98
C GLU A 38 -7.08 3.06 -3.31
N ASP A 39 -7.47 4.31 -3.11
CA ASP A 39 -6.72 5.24 -2.27
C ASP A 39 -7.29 5.15 -0.84
N TYR A 40 -6.43 4.89 0.13
CA TYR A 40 -6.76 4.94 1.55
C TYR A 40 -6.24 6.22 2.16
N GLU A 41 -7.17 7.08 2.57
CA GLU A 41 -6.87 8.28 3.34
C GLU A 41 -6.65 7.92 4.80
N ALA A 42 -5.41 8.06 5.26
CA ALA A 42 -5.04 7.72 6.63
C ALA A 42 -5.68 8.68 7.64
N ARG A 43 -5.97 8.18 8.83
CA ARG A 43 -6.57 8.96 9.94
C ARG A 43 -5.53 9.38 10.98
N ALA A 44 -4.28 9.02 10.75
CA ALA A 44 -3.15 9.26 11.63
C ALA A 44 -2.03 10.01 10.89
N PRO A 45 -1.22 10.83 11.59
CA PRO A 45 -0.02 11.42 11.00
C PRO A 45 1.08 10.37 10.79
N LEU A 46 2.09 10.70 9.97
CA LEU A 46 3.32 9.90 9.91
C LEU A 46 4.03 9.93 11.26
N LEU A 47 4.64 8.80 11.64
CA LEU A 47 5.52 8.76 12.79
C LEU A 47 6.87 9.38 12.47
N ASP A 48 7.41 10.10 13.43
CA ASP A 48 8.79 10.56 13.38
C ASP A 48 9.76 9.38 13.35
N GLY A 49 10.89 9.56 12.66
CA GLY A 49 11.93 8.54 12.57
C GLY A 49 11.54 7.32 11.72
N ASN A 50 10.55 7.45 10.83
CA ASN A 50 10.24 6.42 9.84
C ASN A 50 11.47 6.08 8.99
N SER A 51 11.87 4.81 9.01
CA SER A 51 13.03 4.32 8.29
C SER A 51 12.75 2.95 7.68
N ARG A 52 13.55 2.58 6.67
CA ARG A 52 13.56 1.23 6.10
C ARG A 52 13.68 0.16 7.18
N SER A 53 14.57 0.37 8.16
CA SER A 53 14.77 -0.57 9.28
C SER A 53 13.49 -0.76 10.10
N ARG A 54 12.82 0.34 10.47
CA ARG A 54 11.57 0.27 11.25
C ARG A 54 10.47 -0.50 10.54
N ARG A 55 10.30 -0.29 9.22
CA ARG A 55 9.34 -1.05 8.41
C ARG A 55 9.67 -2.53 8.35
N LEU A 56 10.93 -2.89 8.17
CA LEU A 56 11.35 -4.29 8.16
C LEU A 56 11.13 -4.97 9.52
N THR A 57 11.52 -4.33 10.62
CA THR A 57 11.28 -4.85 11.98
C THR A 57 9.79 -5.06 12.26
N PHE A 58 8.93 -4.15 11.78
CA PHE A 58 7.48 -4.32 11.88
C PHE A 58 6.99 -5.57 11.13
N ILE A 59 7.45 -5.78 9.89
CA ILE A 59 7.09 -6.96 9.10
C ILE A 59 7.64 -8.24 9.74
N ASP A 60 8.87 -8.24 10.25
CA ASP A 60 9.45 -9.37 10.97
C ASP A 60 8.64 -9.77 12.20
N GLY A 61 8.10 -8.77 12.94
CA GLY A 61 7.20 -8.99 14.06
C GLY A 61 5.91 -9.71 13.65
N ILE A 62 5.29 -9.29 12.53
CA ILE A 62 4.12 -9.95 11.96
C ILE A 62 4.46 -11.38 11.53
N ILE A 63 5.58 -11.58 10.82
CA ILE A 63 6.01 -12.91 10.36
C ILE A 63 6.21 -13.85 11.54
N LYS A 64 6.84 -13.38 12.63
CA LYS A 64 7.01 -14.16 13.86
C LYS A 64 5.68 -14.58 14.48
N GLU A 65 4.70 -13.69 14.50
CA GLU A 65 3.36 -13.98 15.02
C GLU A 65 2.58 -14.96 14.14
N ILE A 66 2.75 -14.89 12.82
CA ILE A 66 2.16 -15.87 11.90
C ILE A 66 2.84 -17.25 12.07
N ALA A 67 4.18 -17.26 12.16
CA ALA A 67 4.97 -18.48 12.27
C ALA A 67 4.82 -19.19 13.62
N SER A 68 4.35 -18.50 14.67
CA SER A 68 4.09 -19.10 15.99
C SER A 68 2.82 -19.96 16.01
N ARG A 69 1.97 -19.89 14.99
CA ARG A 69 0.70 -20.60 14.93
C ARG A 69 0.91 -22.10 14.63
N PRO A 70 0.09 -23.00 15.21
CA PRO A 70 0.25 -24.44 15.06
C PRO A 70 -0.24 -24.99 13.69
N TYR A 71 -0.44 -24.11 12.71
CA TYR A 71 -0.94 -24.44 11.39
C TYR A 71 -0.17 -23.69 10.31
N PRO A 72 -0.07 -24.24 9.08
CA PRO A 72 0.64 -23.58 7.99
C PRO A 72 0.02 -22.21 7.65
N PRO A 73 0.83 -21.20 7.31
CA PRO A 73 0.33 -19.91 6.88
C PRO A 73 -0.44 -20.03 5.56
N THR A 74 -1.50 -19.24 5.44
CA THR A 74 -2.30 -19.14 4.20
C THR A 74 -1.82 -18.03 3.27
N TYR A 75 -0.93 -17.16 3.75
CA TYR A 75 -0.29 -16.09 2.99
C TYR A 75 1.16 -15.88 3.42
N ALA A 76 1.96 -15.31 2.51
CA ALA A 76 3.24 -14.68 2.82
C ALA A 76 3.05 -13.16 2.86
N ILE A 77 3.80 -12.48 3.72
CA ILE A 77 3.85 -11.02 3.84
C ILE A 77 5.29 -10.53 3.79
N PHE A 78 5.58 -9.50 3.00
CA PHE A 78 6.93 -8.96 2.87
C PHE A 78 6.93 -7.51 2.34
N ALA A 79 7.99 -6.77 2.64
CA ALA A 79 8.20 -5.42 2.13
C ALA A 79 9.19 -5.39 0.95
N LYS A 80 8.95 -4.50 -0.02
CA LYS A 80 9.79 -4.21 -1.19
C LYS A 80 9.87 -2.71 -1.44
N GLY A 81 10.62 -2.32 -2.47
CA GLY A 81 11.05 -0.95 -2.70
C GLY A 81 12.41 -0.66 -2.05
N ALA A 82 13.08 0.39 -2.53
CA ALA A 82 14.39 0.78 -2.03
C ALA A 82 14.37 1.05 -0.51
N GLU A 83 13.30 1.70 -0.05
CA GLU A 83 13.07 2.05 1.35
C GLU A 83 12.09 1.10 2.05
N ALA A 84 11.82 -0.07 1.48
CA ALA A 84 10.83 -1.02 1.98
C ALA A 84 9.42 -0.41 2.13
N GLU A 85 9.05 0.55 1.27
CA GLU A 85 7.78 1.28 1.37
C GLU A 85 6.59 0.62 0.65
N LYS A 86 6.79 -0.54 0.00
CA LYS A 86 5.73 -1.32 -0.63
C LYS A 86 5.50 -2.62 0.14
N LEU A 87 4.34 -2.75 0.76
CA LEU A 87 3.94 -3.97 1.45
C LEU A 87 3.20 -4.91 0.49
N ILE A 88 3.56 -6.18 0.48
CA ILE A 88 2.96 -7.18 -0.40
C ILE A 88 2.52 -8.38 0.43
N ILE A 89 1.30 -8.84 0.18
CA ILE A 89 0.69 -10.03 0.76
C ILE A 89 0.27 -10.96 -0.38
N VAL A 90 0.76 -12.19 -0.36
CA VAL A 90 0.48 -13.19 -1.41
C VAL A 90 -0.13 -14.43 -0.77
N GLY A 91 -1.32 -14.82 -1.23
CA GLY A 91 -1.90 -16.12 -0.91
C GLY A 91 -1.01 -17.26 -1.39
N VAL A 92 -0.71 -18.21 -0.52
CA VAL A 92 0.12 -19.39 -0.87
C VAL A 92 -0.71 -20.65 -1.08
N ARG A 93 -2.04 -20.51 -1.10
CA ARG A 93 -3.01 -21.59 -1.30
C ARG A 93 -4.14 -21.09 -2.20
N ASP A 94 -4.52 -21.92 -3.18
CA ASP A 94 -5.66 -21.65 -4.05
C ASP A 94 -6.96 -21.50 -3.23
N GLY A 95 -7.85 -20.62 -3.71
CA GLY A 95 -9.11 -20.30 -3.04
C GLY A 95 -9.00 -19.35 -1.85
N PHE A 96 -7.83 -18.78 -1.57
CA PHE A 96 -7.64 -17.71 -0.59
C PHE A 96 -7.43 -16.37 -1.29
N TYR A 97 -8.00 -15.31 -0.73
CA TYR A 97 -7.79 -13.91 -1.15
C TYR A 97 -8.07 -13.58 -2.62
N ASP A 98 -8.91 -14.38 -3.28
CA ASP A 98 -9.31 -14.27 -4.70
C ASP A 98 -10.46 -13.28 -4.96
N THR A 99 -10.91 -12.56 -3.92
CA THR A 99 -11.95 -11.53 -4.06
C THR A 99 -11.65 -10.32 -3.17
N ILE A 100 -12.23 -9.18 -3.55
CA ILE A 100 -12.15 -7.96 -2.75
C ILE A 100 -12.67 -8.16 -1.32
N TYR A 101 -13.71 -9.00 -1.12
CA TYR A 101 -14.27 -9.24 0.21
C TYR A 101 -13.34 -10.08 1.09
N ARG A 102 -12.66 -11.08 0.50
CA ARG A 102 -11.66 -11.88 1.23
C ARG A 102 -10.42 -11.08 1.58
N THR A 103 -9.96 -10.18 0.70
CA THR A 103 -8.84 -9.29 1.04
C THR A 103 -9.23 -8.30 2.13
N ARG A 104 -10.43 -7.71 2.10
CA ARG A 104 -10.92 -6.83 3.18
C ARG A 104 -11.09 -7.57 4.51
N ALA A 105 -11.56 -8.83 4.49
CA ALA A 105 -11.62 -9.66 5.68
C ALA A 105 -10.23 -9.93 6.27
N LEU A 106 -9.22 -10.17 5.42
CA LEU A 106 -7.83 -10.26 5.87
C LEU A 106 -7.38 -8.96 6.54
N MET A 107 -7.71 -7.79 5.98
CA MET A 107 -7.30 -6.49 6.55
C MET A 107 -7.94 -6.20 7.91
N ALA A 108 -9.19 -6.60 8.10
CA ALA A 108 -9.85 -6.57 9.40
C ALA A 108 -9.13 -7.49 10.40
N ALA A 109 -8.79 -8.72 10.01
CA ALA A 109 -8.04 -9.64 10.86
C ALA A 109 -6.63 -9.13 11.18
N MET A 110 -5.95 -8.53 10.20
CA MET A 110 -4.63 -7.93 10.38
C MET A 110 -4.65 -6.79 11.39
N THR A 111 -5.72 -6.00 11.44
CA THR A 111 -5.88 -4.95 12.46
C THR A 111 -5.85 -5.53 13.87
N ALA A 112 -6.57 -6.63 14.10
CA ALA A 112 -6.55 -7.33 15.38
C ALA A 112 -5.18 -7.95 15.69
N LEU A 113 -4.52 -8.55 14.68
CA LEU A 113 -3.20 -9.15 14.83
C LEU A 113 -2.13 -8.11 15.20
N THR A 114 -2.12 -6.95 14.51
CA THR A 114 -1.10 -5.92 14.76
C THR A 114 -1.28 -5.24 16.10
N ARG A 115 -2.51 -5.14 16.62
CA ARG A 115 -2.79 -4.63 17.98
C ARG A 115 -2.12 -5.42 19.09
N ALA A 116 -1.83 -6.69 18.86
CA ALA A 116 -1.12 -7.54 19.82
C ALA A 116 0.41 -7.31 19.82
N THR A 117 0.95 -6.55 18.86
CA THR A 117 2.40 -6.32 18.77
C THR A 117 2.84 -5.20 19.73
N PRO A 118 4.04 -5.29 20.34
CA PRO A 118 4.55 -4.25 21.25
C PRO A 118 4.58 -2.86 20.62
N LEU A 119 5.02 -2.78 19.36
CA LEU A 119 5.06 -1.52 18.61
C LEU A 119 3.69 -0.83 18.57
N PHE A 120 2.61 -1.60 18.47
CA PHE A 120 1.26 -1.04 18.40
C PHE A 120 0.76 -0.55 19.75
N GLN A 121 1.03 -1.29 20.82
CA GLN A 121 0.64 -0.91 22.17
C GLN A 121 1.28 0.43 22.58
N ASP A 122 2.48 0.71 22.08
CA ASP A 122 3.17 1.99 22.31
C ASP A 122 2.58 3.14 21.47
N ILE A 123 2.11 2.87 20.26
CA ILE A 123 1.65 3.89 19.30
C ILE A 123 0.17 4.24 19.49
N ASP A 124 -0.67 3.26 19.82
CA ASP A 124 -2.12 3.39 19.91
C ASP A 124 -2.67 2.52 21.05
N PRO A 125 -2.41 2.91 22.31
CA PRO A 125 -2.83 2.15 23.48
C PRO A 125 -4.36 1.98 23.55
N ASP A 126 -5.10 2.93 23.00
CA ASP A 126 -6.56 2.98 23.01
C ASP A 126 -7.20 2.28 21.79
N GLN A 127 -6.40 1.71 20.87
CA GLN A 127 -6.85 0.92 19.74
C GLN A 127 -7.78 1.65 18.73
N HIS A 128 -7.51 2.92 18.44
CA HIS A 128 -8.24 3.71 17.44
C HIS A 128 -7.85 3.37 15.98
N TYR A 129 -6.61 2.97 15.75
CA TYR A 129 -6.02 2.80 14.44
C TYR A 129 -6.24 1.41 13.86
N THR A 130 -6.33 1.36 12.53
CA THR A 130 -6.42 0.14 11.75
C THR A 130 -5.05 -0.27 11.25
N PHE A 131 -4.96 -1.47 10.68
CA PHE A 131 -3.76 -1.90 9.97
C PHE A 131 -3.32 -0.93 8.86
N PHE A 132 -4.29 -0.30 8.16
CA PHE A 132 -3.98 0.67 7.11
C PHE A 132 -3.40 1.97 7.67
N ASP A 133 -3.97 2.47 8.78
CA ASP A 133 -3.41 3.64 9.46
C ASP A 133 -1.97 3.37 9.88
N LEU A 134 -1.67 2.19 10.43
CA LEU A 134 -0.29 1.82 10.78
C LEU A 134 0.65 1.78 9.59
N CYS A 135 0.19 1.20 8.49
CA CYS A 135 1.00 1.14 7.28
C CYS A 135 1.37 2.56 6.87
N TYR A 136 0.40 3.47 6.85
CA TYR A 136 0.68 4.87 6.59
C TYR A 136 1.61 5.48 7.64
N MET A 137 1.32 5.34 8.93
CA MET A 137 2.12 5.87 10.04
C MET A 137 3.59 5.45 9.96
N LEU A 138 3.89 4.24 9.50
CA LEU A 138 5.24 3.70 9.31
C LEU A 138 5.89 4.11 7.97
N GLY A 139 5.17 4.86 7.14
CA GLY A 139 5.63 5.37 5.85
C GLY A 139 5.56 4.36 4.71
N PHE A 140 4.72 3.32 4.79
CA PHE A 140 4.36 2.56 3.60
C PHE A 140 3.55 3.44 2.66
N LYS A 141 3.85 3.35 1.36
CA LYS A 141 3.14 4.09 0.30
C LYS A 141 2.11 3.23 -0.42
N GLN A 142 2.30 1.91 -0.38
CA GLN A 142 1.47 0.96 -1.11
C GLN A 142 1.35 -0.34 -0.33
N LEU A 143 0.15 -0.93 -0.38
CA LEU A 143 -0.11 -2.31 -0.01
C LEU A 143 -0.68 -3.04 -1.21
N THR A 144 -0.24 -4.27 -1.46
CA THR A 144 -0.82 -5.14 -2.50
C THR A 144 -1.15 -6.50 -1.92
N ILE A 145 -2.37 -6.96 -2.13
CA ILE A 145 -2.87 -8.25 -1.68
C ILE A 145 -3.29 -9.04 -2.92
N THR A 146 -2.77 -10.24 -3.08
CA THR A 146 -3.05 -11.08 -4.26
C THR A 146 -3.28 -12.53 -3.85
N ASN A 147 -4.01 -13.28 -4.69
CA ASN A 147 -4.07 -14.73 -4.60
C ASN A 147 -2.87 -15.43 -5.30
N GLY A 148 -1.94 -14.66 -5.88
CA GLY A 148 -0.75 -15.17 -6.56
C GLY A 148 -1.00 -15.70 -7.97
N ARG A 149 -2.20 -15.52 -8.52
CA ARG A 149 -2.58 -16.02 -9.86
C ARG A 149 -3.14 -14.90 -10.71
N GLU A 150 -4.43 -14.64 -10.65
CA GLU A 150 -5.14 -13.71 -11.51
C GLU A 150 -5.66 -12.47 -10.79
N PHE A 151 -5.80 -12.53 -9.46
CA PHE A 151 -6.43 -11.45 -8.70
C PHE A 151 -5.39 -10.66 -7.89
N ALA A 152 -5.41 -9.33 -8.00
CA ALA A 152 -4.65 -8.42 -7.15
C ALA A 152 -5.46 -7.16 -6.77
N HIS A 153 -5.44 -6.85 -5.46
CA HIS A 153 -5.98 -5.64 -4.87
C HIS A 153 -4.85 -4.75 -4.38
N GLN A 154 -4.77 -3.52 -4.88
CA GLN A 154 -3.72 -2.57 -4.54
C GLN A 154 -4.31 -1.33 -3.85
N ILE A 155 -3.71 -0.98 -2.72
CA ILE A 155 -4.06 0.18 -1.91
C ILE A 155 -2.91 1.17 -1.95
N HIS A 156 -3.22 2.44 -2.23
CA HIS A 156 -2.27 3.54 -2.09
C HIS A 156 -2.60 4.33 -0.83
N PHE A 157 -1.60 4.56 0.01
CA PHE A 157 -1.80 5.35 1.21
C PHE A 157 -1.61 6.83 0.88
N VAL A 158 -2.64 7.63 1.18
CA VAL A 158 -2.63 9.08 0.99
C VAL A 158 -2.73 9.79 2.33
N ALA A 159 -2.14 10.97 2.40
CA ALA A 159 -2.13 11.75 3.63
C ALA A 159 -3.56 12.11 4.07
N PRO A 160 -3.82 12.20 5.40
CA PRO A 160 -5.08 12.73 5.89
C PRO A 160 -5.35 14.08 5.25
N LYS A 161 -6.57 14.31 4.78
CA LYS A 161 -7.03 15.69 4.58
C LYS A 161 -7.09 16.28 5.97
N LEU A 162 -6.16 17.18 6.27
CA LEU A 162 -6.26 18.04 7.43
C LEU A 162 -7.58 18.81 7.25
N GLU A 163 -8.62 18.45 8.00
CA GLU A 163 -9.67 19.42 8.24
C GLU A 163 -8.97 20.61 8.88
N ALA A 164 -9.03 21.76 8.20
CA ALA A 164 -8.57 23.01 8.77
C ALA A 164 -9.29 23.14 10.12
N ALA A 165 -8.54 22.94 11.21
CA ALA A 165 -9.06 23.05 12.56
C ALA A 165 -9.79 24.40 12.66
N LYS A 166 -11.11 24.34 12.85
CA LYS A 166 -11.91 25.50 13.22
C LYS A 166 -11.82 25.72 14.71
#